data_AF-Q013U3-F1
#
_entry.id   AF-Q013U3-F1
#
_cell.length_a   1.000
_cell.length_b   1.000
_cell.length_c   1.000
_cell.angle_alpha   90.00
_cell.angle_beta   90.00
_cell.angle_gamma   90.00
#
_symmetry.space_group_name_H-M   'P 1'
#
loop_
_entity.id
_entity.type
_entity.pdbx_description
1 polymer ?
#
loop_
_entity_poly.entity_id
_entity_poly.type
_entity_poly.pdbx_seq_one_letter_code
_entity_poly.pdbx_strand_id
1 'polypeptide(L)'
;MSVSASASWHDEKPRHAKDLARELERIRKRAGVPTIEDVEEFYDVGKFAGLGESVLSKAHRRAAPTFVHGEHFRRIVAKTHRDMFGAASKSTASKGTLVKPFSPIRPPLKEGTSRSANSSGDSDSDENEASMSLGALTVIFVVIILTFLALLIGGIIVCDVCAENFRAVTTT
;
A
#
# COMPACT_ATOMS: atom_id res chain seq x y z
N MET A 1 -35.14 5.59 -19.60
CA MET A 1 -34.56 6.39 -18.51
C MET A 1 -33.04 6.28 -18.61
N SER A 2 -32.34 7.37 -18.90
CA SER A 2 -30.88 7.39 -19.05
C SER A 2 -30.23 7.46 -17.66
N VAL A 3 -29.62 6.37 -17.20
CA VAL A 3 -28.78 6.39 -16.00
C VAL A 3 -27.58 7.29 -16.31
N SER A 4 -27.30 8.30 -15.49
CA SER A 4 -26.14 9.16 -15.71
C SER A 4 -24.86 8.33 -15.58
N ALA A 5 -23.85 8.60 -16.40
CA ALA A 5 -22.56 7.88 -16.35
C ALA A 5 -21.91 7.92 -14.95
N SER A 6 -22.23 8.92 -14.14
CA SER A 6 -21.77 9.01 -12.74
C SER A 6 -22.51 8.03 -11.82
N ALA A 7 -23.80 7.79 -12.05
CA ALA A 7 -24.57 6.81 -11.29
C ALA A 7 -24.14 5.37 -11.62
N SER A 8 -23.82 5.08 -12.89
CA SER A 8 -23.27 3.75 -13.26
C SER A 8 -21.89 3.51 -12.66
N TRP A 9 -21.05 4.54 -12.56
CA TRP A 9 -19.71 4.41 -11.99
C TRP A 9 -19.71 4.07 -10.50
N HIS A 10 -20.72 4.50 -9.74
CA HIS A 10 -20.82 4.16 -8.32
C HIS A 10 -20.90 2.63 -8.10
N ASP A 11 -21.64 1.94 -8.97
CA ASP A 11 -21.78 0.48 -8.93
C ASP A 11 -20.60 -0.25 -9.59
N GLU A 12 -19.96 0.38 -10.58
CA GLU A 12 -18.80 -0.18 -11.29
C GLU A 12 -17.49 -0.06 -10.50
N LYS A 13 -17.31 0.99 -9.71
CA LYS A 13 -16.07 1.24 -8.94
C LYS A 13 -15.71 0.07 -8.00
N PRO A 14 -16.63 -0.52 -7.21
CA PRO A 14 -16.34 -1.70 -6.40
C PRO A 14 -15.95 -2.92 -7.24
N ARG A 15 -16.55 -3.09 -8.43
CA ARG A 15 -16.20 -4.18 -9.35
C ARG A 15 -14.80 -3.97 -9.91
N HIS A 16 -14.49 -2.74 -10.30
CA HIS A 16 -13.16 -2.34 -10.76
C HIS A 16 -12.09 -2.59 -9.69
N ALA A 17 -12.36 -2.25 -8.42
CA ALA A 17 -11.43 -2.53 -7.33
C ALA A 17 -11.14 -4.04 -7.16
N LYS A 18 -12.16 -4.90 -7.31
CA LYS A 18 -12.00 -6.36 -7.28
C LYS A 18 -11.19 -6.88 -8.46
N ASP A 19 -11.43 -6.35 -9.66
CA ASP A 19 -10.71 -6.77 -10.86
C ASP A 19 -9.24 -6.36 -10.78
N LEU A 20 -8.95 -5.17 -10.24
CA LEU A 20 -7.59 -4.73 -9.98
C LEU A 20 -6.89 -5.57 -8.91
N ALA A 21 -7.59 -5.92 -7.82
CA ALA A 21 -7.06 -6.81 -6.79
C ALA A 21 -6.71 -8.19 -7.34
N ARG A 22 -7.52 -8.74 -8.25
CA ARG A 22 -7.23 -10.02 -8.93
C ARG A 22 -6.03 -9.93 -9.87
N GLU A 23 -5.93 -8.85 -10.62
CA GLU A 23 -4.80 -8.66 -11.53
C GLU A 23 -3.49 -8.48 -10.75
N LEU A 24 -3.52 -7.73 -9.65
CA LEU A 24 -2.38 -7.60 -8.73
C LEU A 24 -2.00 -8.93 -8.09
N GLU A 25 -2.97 -9.74 -7.67
CA GLU A 25 -2.71 -11.10 -7.17
C GLU A 25 -2.02 -11.98 -8.23
N ARG A 26 -2.43 -11.85 -9.49
CA ARG A 26 -1.82 -12.57 -10.62
C ARG A 26 -0.37 -12.10 -10.86
N ILE A 27 -0.13 -10.79 -10.77
CA ILE A 27 1.21 -10.20 -10.91
C ILE A 27 2.09 -10.64 -9.73
N ARG A 28 1.59 -10.54 -8.50
CA ARG A 28 2.26 -11.00 -7.27
C ARG A 28 2.75 -12.44 -7.40
N LYS A 29 1.86 -13.35 -7.80
CA LYS A 29 2.18 -14.77 -8.02
C LYS A 29 3.24 -14.98 -9.09
N ARG A 30 3.23 -14.18 -10.17
CA ARG A 30 4.22 -14.25 -11.24
C ARG A 30 5.58 -13.71 -10.80
N ALA A 31 5.59 -12.61 -10.05
CA ALA A 31 6.80 -11.98 -9.54
C ALA A 31 7.43 -12.73 -8.35
N GLY A 32 6.67 -13.61 -7.69
CA GLY A 32 7.15 -14.38 -6.55
C GLY A 32 7.33 -13.56 -5.27
N VAL A 33 6.67 -12.39 -5.18
CA VAL A 33 6.76 -11.50 -4.02
C VAL A 33 5.72 -11.86 -2.95
N PRO A 34 5.99 -11.62 -1.66
CA PRO A 34 5.14 -12.11 -0.58
C PRO A 34 3.82 -11.35 -0.47
N THR A 35 3.83 -10.04 -0.71
CA THR A 35 2.65 -9.18 -0.58
C THR A 35 2.35 -8.41 -1.86
N ILE A 36 1.13 -7.88 -2.01
CA ILE A 36 0.84 -7.02 -3.17
C ILE A 36 1.50 -5.64 -3.01
N GLU A 37 1.82 -5.25 -1.78
CA GLU A 37 2.52 -4.02 -1.45
C GLU A 37 3.93 -3.96 -2.05
N ASP A 38 4.54 -5.14 -2.26
CA ASP A 38 5.86 -5.31 -2.90
C ASP A 38 5.80 -5.36 -4.44
N VAL A 39 4.59 -5.39 -5.03
CA VAL A 39 4.43 -5.39 -6.49
C VAL A 39 4.73 -3.98 -7.00
N GLU A 40 5.61 -3.85 -8.00
CA GLU A 40 6.04 -2.56 -8.53
C GLU A 40 4.86 -1.71 -9.03
N GLU A 41 3.91 -2.35 -9.74
CA GLU A 41 2.69 -1.72 -10.21
C GLU A 41 1.72 -1.35 -9.09
N PHE A 42 1.90 -1.89 -7.90
CA PHE A 42 1.15 -1.45 -6.73
C PHE A 42 1.87 -0.34 -5.99
N TYR A 43 3.19 -0.44 -5.78
CA TYR A 43 4.00 0.52 -5.03
C TYR A 43 4.05 1.91 -5.71
N ASP A 44 4.27 1.93 -7.02
CA ASP A 44 4.35 3.15 -7.82
C ASP A 44 2.94 3.61 -8.25
N VAL A 45 2.55 4.82 -7.87
CA VAL A 45 1.21 5.38 -8.15
C VAL A 45 0.97 5.55 -9.66
N GLY A 46 1.99 5.91 -10.44
CA GLY A 46 1.88 6.08 -11.88
C GLY A 46 1.67 4.74 -12.58
N LYS A 47 2.43 3.71 -12.19
CA LYS A 47 2.26 2.34 -12.70
C LYS A 47 0.91 1.75 -12.28
N PHE A 48 0.48 2.04 -11.05
CA PHE A 48 -0.85 1.65 -10.57
C PHE A 48 -1.97 2.26 -11.40
N ALA A 49 -1.87 3.54 -11.74
CA ALA A 49 -2.84 4.19 -12.62
C ALA A 49 -2.85 3.56 -14.01
N GLY A 50 -1.67 3.30 -14.60
CA GLY A 50 -1.55 2.61 -15.88
C GLY A 50 -2.17 1.20 -15.88
N LEU A 51 -1.92 0.41 -14.83
CA LEU A 51 -2.56 -0.88 -14.63
C LEU A 51 -4.09 -0.74 -14.47
N GLY A 52 -4.50 0.26 -13.71
CA GLY A 52 -5.87 0.70 -13.51
C GLY A 52 -6.64 0.89 -14.81
N GLU A 53 -6.10 1.69 -15.72
CA GLU A 53 -6.69 1.97 -17.03
C GLU A 53 -6.65 0.74 -17.94
N SER A 54 -5.57 -0.05 -17.90
CA SER A 54 -5.47 -1.30 -18.67
C SER A 54 -6.59 -2.28 -18.30
N VAL A 55 -6.89 -2.44 -17.01
CA VAL A 55 -7.95 -3.34 -16.54
C VAL A 55 -9.34 -2.84 -16.93
N LEU A 56 -9.57 -1.53 -16.90
CA LEU A 56 -10.84 -0.95 -17.40
C LEU A 56 -11.02 -1.19 -18.89
N SER A 57 -9.98 -0.94 -19.67
CA SER A 57 -9.96 -1.15 -21.11
C SER A 57 -10.29 -2.61 -21.47
N LYS A 58 -9.63 -3.58 -20.81
CA LYS A 58 -9.89 -5.02 -20.98
C LYS A 58 -11.33 -5.41 -20.64
N ALA A 59 -11.94 -4.74 -19.66
CA ALA A 59 -13.32 -4.98 -19.25
C ALA A 59 -14.36 -4.20 -20.09
N HIS A 60 -13.92 -3.44 -21.11
CA HIS A 60 -14.76 -2.53 -21.88
C HIS A 60 -15.55 -1.52 -21.01
N ARG A 61 -14.98 -1.12 -19.88
CA ARG A 61 -15.56 -0.12 -18.96
C ARG A 61 -14.77 1.18 -19.04
N ARG A 62 -15.41 2.29 -18.65
CA ARG A 62 -14.75 3.60 -18.52
C ARG A 62 -14.98 4.14 -17.13
N ALA A 63 -13.93 4.70 -16.56
CA ALA A 63 -14.04 5.42 -15.30
C ALA A 63 -14.89 6.69 -15.46
N ALA A 64 -15.50 7.14 -14.36
CA ALA A 64 -16.08 8.48 -14.34
C ALA A 64 -15.00 9.53 -14.62
N PRO A 65 -15.33 10.67 -15.28
CA PRO A 65 -14.34 11.68 -15.65
C PRO A 65 -13.54 12.27 -14.47
N THR A 66 -14.09 12.23 -13.27
CA THR A 66 -13.47 12.76 -12.04
C THR A 66 -12.74 11.69 -11.23
N PHE A 67 -12.74 10.44 -11.69
CA PHE A 67 -12.11 9.34 -10.97
C PHE A 67 -10.60 9.35 -11.19
N VAL A 68 -9.86 9.14 -10.10
CA VAL A 68 -8.39 9.09 -10.12
C VAL A 68 -7.93 7.81 -9.43
N HIS A 69 -7.08 7.04 -10.09
CA HIS A 69 -6.37 5.90 -9.50
C HIS A 69 -5.22 6.35 -8.59
N GLY A 70 -5.54 7.20 -7.61
CA GLY A 70 -4.59 7.72 -6.64
C GLY A 70 -4.51 6.86 -5.37
N GLU A 71 -3.82 7.39 -4.37
CA GLU A 71 -3.54 6.71 -3.10
C GLU A 71 -4.79 6.23 -2.36
N HIS A 72 -5.87 7.02 -2.40
CA HIS A 72 -7.14 6.61 -1.79
C HIS A 72 -7.71 5.35 -2.45
N PHE A 73 -7.66 5.26 -3.78
CA PHE A 73 -8.15 4.08 -4.48
C PHE A 73 -7.22 2.88 -4.31
N ARG A 74 -5.89 3.08 -4.26
CA ARG A 74 -4.91 2.05 -3.89
C ARG A 74 -5.25 1.37 -2.56
N ARG A 75 -5.56 2.16 -1.52
CA ARG A 75 -5.97 1.63 -0.21
C ARG A 75 -7.27 0.81 -0.28
N ILE A 76 -8.24 1.24 -1.09
CA ILE A 76 -9.47 0.46 -1.34
C ILE A 76 -9.11 -0.88 -1.98
N VAL A 77 -8.23 -0.89 -2.98
CA VAL A 77 -7.80 -2.10 -3.67
C VAL A 77 -7.02 -3.03 -2.74
N ALA A 78 -6.11 -2.52 -1.91
CA ALA A 78 -5.40 -3.32 -0.91
C ALA A 78 -6.35 -3.96 0.11
N LYS A 79 -7.30 -3.18 0.62
CA LYS A 79 -8.36 -3.72 1.49
C LYS A 79 -9.15 -4.82 0.78
N THR A 80 -9.57 -4.57 -0.46
CA THR A 80 -10.33 -5.52 -1.27
C THR A 80 -9.54 -6.80 -1.53
N HIS A 81 -8.24 -6.70 -1.82
CA HIS A 81 -7.35 -7.84 -1.97
C HIS A 81 -7.27 -8.67 -0.69
N ARG A 82 -7.04 -8.02 0.46
CA ARG A 82 -7.01 -8.70 1.76
C ARG A 82 -8.34 -9.39 2.08
N ASP A 83 -9.46 -8.74 1.79
CA ASP A 83 -10.79 -9.31 1.98
C ASP A 83 -11.02 -10.54 1.08
N MET A 84 -10.40 -10.59 -0.10
CA MET A 84 -10.55 -11.69 -1.07
C MET A 84 -9.56 -12.84 -0.89
N PHE A 85 -8.32 -12.54 -0.49
CA PHE A 85 -7.21 -13.51 -0.50
C PHE A 85 -6.53 -13.67 0.86
N GLY A 86 -6.74 -12.76 1.81
CA GLY A 86 -6.08 -12.78 3.13
C GLY A 86 -6.56 -13.88 4.07
N ALA A 87 -7.73 -14.48 3.84
CA ALA A 87 -8.23 -15.59 4.65
C ALA A 87 -7.53 -16.93 4.34
N ALA A 88 -6.88 -17.06 3.18
CA ALA A 88 -6.22 -18.31 2.77
C ALA A 88 -4.93 -18.59 3.55
N SER A 89 -4.32 -17.60 4.20
CA SER A 89 -3.12 -17.78 5.03
C SER A 89 -3.39 -18.17 6.49
N LYS A 90 -4.65 -18.22 6.94
CA LYS A 90 -4.99 -18.55 8.34
C LYS A 90 -5.62 -19.94 8.55
N SER A 91 -5.75 -20.78 7.51
CA SER A 91 -6.46 -22.07 7.62
C SER A 91 -5.57 -23.33 7.57
N THR A 92 -4.28 -23.25 7.89
CA THR A 92 -3.42 -24.44 8.08
C THR A 92 -3.05 -24.71 9.54
N ALA A 93 -3.79 -24.13 10.50
CA ALA A 93 -3.65 -24.44 11.92
C ALA A 93 -5.01 -24.61 12.60
N SER A 94 -5.81 -25.58 12.15
CA SER A 94 -6.83 -26.16 13.02
C SER A 94 -7.01 -27.64 12.68
N LYS A 95 -6.36 -28.45 13.52
CA LYS A 95 -6.45 -29.91 13.60
C LYS A 95 -7.90 -30.29 13.88
N GLY A 96 -8.45 -31.21 13.10
CA GLY A 96 -9.89 -31.49 13.04
C GLY A 96 -10.52 -32.19 14.25
N THR A 97 -11.85 -32.24 14.23
CA THR A 97 -12.75 -33.29 14.78
C THR A 97 -14.13 -33.02 14.12
N LEU A 98 -14.50 -33.76 13.08
CA LEU A 98 -15.38 -34.95 13.07
C LEU A 98 -16.87 -34.69 13.41
N VAL A 99 -17.68 -34.58 12.33
CA VAL A 99 -19.06 -35.08 12.10
C VAL A 99 -20.30 -34.42 12.78
N LYS A 100 -21.23 -33.99 11.89
CA LYS A 100 -22.67 -33.57 11.95
C LYS A 100 -23.63 -34.59 12.62
N PRO A 101 -25.00 -34.45 12.72
CA PRO A 101 -25.97 -33.50 12.12
C PRO A 101 -27.15 -33.04 13.04
N PHE A 102 -28.16 -32.37 12.44
CA PHE A 102 -29.55 -32.08 12.86
C PHE A 102 -29.93 -30.62 13.22
N SER A 103 -30.84 -30.05 12.42
CA SER A 103 -31.63 -28.82 12.65
C SER A 103 -32.95 -29.20 13.39
N PRO A 104 -33.76 -28.31 14.05
CA PRO A 104 -34.41 -27.11 13.43
C PRO A 104 -34.78 -25.88 14.34
N ILE A 105 -34.93 -24.70 13.73
CA ILE A 105 -35.90 -23.57 13.94
C ILE A 105 -36.34 -23.16 15.38
N ARG A 106 -35.88 -21.99 15.91
CA ARG A 106 -36.68 -20.80 16.36
C ARG A 106 -35.85 -19.69 17.06
N PRO A 107 -36.23 -18.38 16.96
CA PRO A 107 -35.63 -17.22 17.64
C PRO A 107 -36.47 -16.76 18.87
N PRO A 108 -36.27 -15.56 19.48
CA PRO A 108 -35.07 -14.81 19.92
C PRO A 108 -35.12 -14.51 21.46
N LEU A 109 -34.00 -14.23 22.14
CA LEU A 109 -34.05 -13.52 23.44
C LEU A 109 -32.73 -12.84 23.82
N LYS A 110 -32.89 -11.74 24.57
CA LYS A 110 -31.98 -10.64 24.87
C LYS A 110 -30.89 -10.97 25.88
N GLU A 111 -29.89 -10.06 25.89
CA GLU A 111 -29.11 -9.56 27.03
C GLU A 111 -28.23 -10.53 27.84
N GLY A 112 -26.96 -10.13 27.99
CA GLY A 112 -26.14 -10.57 29.12
C GLY A 112 -24.67 -10.74 28.80
N THR A 113 -23.90 -9.70 29.06
CA THR A 113 -22.57 -9.73 29.70
C THR A 113 -21.61 -10.86 29.29
N SER A 114 -20.67 -10.54 28.39
CA SER A 114 -19.43 -11.32 28.24
C SER A 114 -18.28 -10.57 28.91
N ARG A 115 -18.07 -10.85 30.20
CA ARG A 115 -16.77 -10.71 30.85
C ARG A 115 -16.18 -12.11 30.95
N SER A 116 -15.17 -12.40 30.13
CA SER A 116 -14.23 -13.48 30.43
C SER A 116 -12.85 -13.00 29.99
N ALA A 117 -12.06 -12.70 31.01
CA ALA A 117 -10.64 -12.46 30.91
C ALA A 117 -9.96 -13.81 30.64
N ASN A 118 -9.09 -13.85 29.64
CA ASN A 118 -7.98 -14.80 29.64
C ASN A 118 -6.71 -13.99 29.42
N SER A 119 -5.98 -13.82 30.51
CA SER A 119 -4.63 -13.28 30.55
C SER A 119 -3.61 -14.41 30.38
N SER A 120 -2.39 -13.98 30.05
CA SER A 120 -1.08 -14.53 30.45
C SER A 120 -0.29 -15.32 29.39
N GLY A 121 0.96 -14.89 29.19
CA GLY A 121 2.05 -15.65 28.57
C GLY A 121 2.44 -15.12 27.19
N ASP A 122 3.17 -14.00 27.00
CA ASP A 122 4.55 -13.66 27.37
C ASP A 122 5.62 -14.13 26.34
N SER A 123 6.61 -13.24 26.14
CA SER A 123 7.89 -13.38 25.41
C SER A 123 7.99 -13.08 23.90
N ASP A 124 8.42 -11.84 23.63
CA ASP A 124 9.59 -11.42 22.84
C ASP A 124 9.82 -11.94 21.42
N SER A 125 9.67 -11.02 20.47
CA SER A 125 10.65 -10.83 19.40
C SER A 125 10.57 -9.39 18.90
N ASP A 126 11.65 -8.65 19.16
CA ASP A 126 11.94 -7.29 18.71
C ASP A 126 11.80 -7.16 17.19
N GLU A 127 10.70 -6.56 16.72
CA GLU A 127 10.63 -6.03 15.37
C GLU A 127 10.65 -4.51 15.47
N ASN A 128 11.81 -3.97 15.14
CA ASN A 128 12.14 -2.56 15.14
C ASN A 128 11.29 -1.84 14.08
N GLU A 129 10.00 -1.64 14.36
CA GLU A 129 9.12 -0.81 13.56
C GLU A 129 9.56 0.64 13.73
N ALA A 130 10.50 1.07 12.88
CA ALA A 130 10.79 2.46 12.64
C ALA A 130 9.57 3.11 11.94
N SER A 131 8.47 3.24 12.69
CA SER A 131 7.35 4.10 12.37
C SER A 131 7.84 5.54 12.50
N MET A 132 8.59 6.00 11.50
CA MET A 132 8.97 7.41 11.42
C MET A 132 7.68 8.22 11.26
N SER A 133 7.27 8.84 12.37
CA SER A 133 6.26 9.89 12.37
C SER A 133 6.53 10.86 11.22
N LEU A 134 5.47 11.30 10.53
CA LEU A 134 5.59 12.18 9.36
C LEU A 134 6.47 13.42 9.65
N GLY A 135 6.51 13.87 10.91
CA GLY A 135 7.41 14.91 11.40
C GLY A 135 8.89 14.52 11.38
N ALA A 136 9.25 13.29 11.76
CA ALA A 136 10.63 12.80 11.72
C ALA A 136 11.16 12.76 10.28
N LEU A 137 10.33 12.34 9.32
CA LEU A 137 10.71 12.31 7.91
C LEU A 137 10.96 13.73 7.36
N THR A 138 10.15 14.72 7.75
CA THR A 138 10.40 16.12 7.39
C THR A 138 11.68 16.67 7.99
N VAL A 139 11.99 16.35 9.25
CA VAL A 139 13.24 16.77 9.90
C VAL A 139 14.44 16.15 9.19
N ILE A 140 14.38 14.86 8.86
CA ILE A 140 15.44 14.16 8.13
C ILE A 140 15.65 14.80 6.75
N PHE A 141 14.58 15.10 6.03
CA PHE A 141 14.67 15.75 4.72
C PHE A 141 15.33 17.13 4.80
N VAL A 142 14.98 17.94 5.82
CA VAL A 142 15.61 19.25 6.05
C VAL A 142 17.11 19.09 6.37
N VAL A 143 17.49 18.13 7.21
CA VAL A 143 18.91 17.86 7.53
C VAL A 143 19.69 17.43 6.28
N ILE A 144 19.10 16.59 5.42
CA ILE A 144 19.71 16.17 4.15
C ILE A 144 19.92 17.38 3.22
N ILE A 145 18.93 18.27 3.11
CA ILE A 145 19.08 19.48 2.29
C ILE A 145 20.19 20.38 2.82
N LEU A 146 20.24 20.61 4.14
CA LEU A 146 21.24 21.47 4.75
C LEU A 146 22.66 20.90 4.60
N THR A 147 22.82 19.59 4.75
CA THR A 147 24.12 18.93 4.53
C THR A 147 24.55 19.00 3.08
N PHE A 148 23.65 18.77 2.12
CA PHE A 148 23.95 18.91 0.70
C PHE A 148 24.34 20.35 0.34
N LEU A 149 23.63 21.34 0.86
CA LEU A 149 23.94 22.76 0.65
C LEU A 149 25.33 23.12 1.20
N ALA A 150 25.66 22.64 2.40
CA ALA A 150 26.98 22.85 3.00
C ALA A 150 28.10 22.21 2.17
N LEU A 151 27.88 21.02 1.62
CA LEU A 151 28.83 20.35 0.73
C LEU A 151 29.01 21.10 -0.59
N LEU A 152 27.93 21.62 -1.18
CA LEU A 152 28.02 22.45 -2.39
C LEU A 152 28.81 23.73 -2.14
N ILE A 153 28.51 24.45 -1.05
CA ILE A 153 29.23 25.68 -0.69
C ILE A 153 30.71 25.37 -0.43
N GLY A 154 31.00 24.31 0.32
CA GLY A 154 32.37 23.87 0.57
C GLY A 154 33.12 23.50 -0.72
N GLY A 155 32.45 22.79 -1.64
CA GLY A 155 33.00 22.46 -2.96
C GLY A 155 33.30 23.70 -3.80
N ILE A 156 32.40 24.69 -3.80
CA ILE A 156 32.63 25.96 -4.49
C ILE A 156 33.85 26.69 -3.92
N ILE A 157 33.98 26.77 -2.59
CA ILE A 157 35.13 27.42 -1.93
C ILE A 157 36.44 26.70 -2.29
N VAL A 158 36.46 25.36 -2.25
CA VAL A 158 37.64 24.59 -2.64
C VAL A 158 37.98 24.80 -4.12
N CYS A 159 36.98 24.81 -5.00
CA CYS A 159 37.19 25.10 -6.43
C CYS A 159 37.76 26.50 -6.66
N ASP A 160 37.32 27.50 -5.89
CA ASP A 160 37.81 28.89 -5.98
C ASP A 160 39.28 28.99 -5.53
N VAL A 161 39.62 28.39 -4.39
CA VAL A 161 41.01 28.32 -3.88
C VAL A 161 41.92 27.53 -4.83
N CYS A 162 41.42 26.45 -5.44
CA CYS A 162 42.15 25.72 -6.46
C CYS A 162 42.37 26.56 -7.73
N ALA A 163 41.35 27.32 -8.17
CA ALA A 163 41.46 28.19 -9.33
C ALA A 163 42.47 29.33 -9.11
N GLU A 164 42.52 29.92 -7.90
CA GLU A 164 43.50 30.92 -7.53
C GLU A 164 44.93 30.37 -7.49
N ASN A 165 45.12 29.19 -6.90
CA ASN A 165 46.44 28.54 -6.87
C ASN A 165 46.94 28.13 -8.27
N PHE A 166 46.05 27.66 -9.16
CA PHE A 166 46.42 27.36 -10.55
C PHE A 166 46.82 28.62 -11.33
N ARG A 167 46.15 29.75 -11.09
CA ARG A 167 46.54 31.04 -11.70
C ARG A 167 47.90 31.52 -11.19
N ALA A 168 48.17 31.40 -9.89
CA ALA A 168 49.45 31.81 -9.32
C ALA A 168 50.64 31.04 -9.91
N VAL A 169 50.48 29.72 -10.14
CA VAL A 169 51.53 28.84 -10.71
C VAL A 169 51.74 29.09 -12.21
N THR A 170 50.73 29.54 -12.95
CA THR A 170 50.85 29.80 -14.40
C THR A 170 51.41 31.18 -14.73
N THR A 171 51.51 32.09 -13.76
CA THR A 171 52.07 33.44 -13.92
C THR A 171 53.52 33.59 -13.45
N THR A 172 54.16 32.51 -12.99
CA THR A 172 55.61 32.43 -12.70
C THR A 172 56.31 31.60 -13.77
#